data_AF-A0A932I2K1-F1
#
_entry.id   AF-A0A932I2K1-F1
#
_cell.length_a   1.000
_cell.length_b   1.000
_cell.length_c   1.000
_cell.angle_alpha   90.00
_cell.angle_beta   90.00
_cell.angle_gamma   90.00
#
_symmetry.space_group_name_H-M   'P 1'
#
loop_
_entity.id
_entity.type
_entity.pdbx_description
1 polymer ?
#
loop_
_entity_poly.entity_id
_entity_poly.type
_entity_poly.pdbx_seq_one_letter_code
_entity_poly.pdbx_strand_id
1 'polypeptide(L)'
;MDKSLEAFAAECRAILKNDSGQGGLDRVCKRLEGLLKDESFVREHFGPGKDAPRRVLYEDPELGFCVLAHAYKGGTGSGPHDHGPSWAIYGQVEGVTRMTEYRKVAEPSDGRPGKAAPVKSYDLAPGMAVAYAPGQLHSPHREKDARLIRMEGMNMERVKRDAYEVA
;
A
#
# COMPACT_ATOMS: atom_id res chain seq x y z
N MET A 1 1.06 -24.42 4.17
CA MET A 1 0.37 -23.50 3.25
C MET A 1 1.39 -23.05 2.23
N ASP A 2 1.03 -23.06 0.96
CA ASP A 2 1.85 -22.50 -0.12
C ASP A 2 2.12 -21.01 0.16
N LYS A 3 3.36 -20.57 -0.10
CA LYS A 3 3.87 -19.22 0.16
C LYS A 3 4.29 -18.51 -1.13
N SER A 4 3.91 -19.07 -2.29
CA SER A 4 4.08 -18.43 -3.58
C SER A 4 3.24 -17.16 -3.71
N LEU A 5 3.66 -16.27 -4.61
CA LEU A 5 2.91 -15.08 -4.98
C LEU A 5 1.54 -15.44 -5.59
N GLU A 6 1.48 -16.52 -6.38
CA GLU A 6 0.28 -17.00 -7.04
C GLU A 6 -0.75 -17.52 -6.04
N ALA A 7 -0.32 -18.30 -5.04
CA ALA A 7 -1.21 -18.75 -3.98
C ALA A 7 -1.74 -17.57 -3.14
N PHE A 8 -0.86 -16.62 -2.80
CA PHE A 8 -1.27 -15.40 -2.11
C PHE A 8 -2.29 -14.59 -2.93
N ALA A 9 -2.05 -14.40 -4.22
CA ALA A 9 -2.96 -13.67 -5.10
C ALA A 9 -4.32 -14.35 -5.24
N ALA A 10 -4.35 -15.69 -5.37
CA ALA A 10 -5.59 -16.45 -5.43
C ALA A 10 -6.41 -16.32 -4.13
N GLU A 11 -5.76 -16.36 -2.97
CA GLU A 11 -6.41 -16.12 -1.68
C GLU A 11 -6.95 -14.68 -1.57
N CYS A 12 -6.17 -13.68 -2.01
CA CYS A 12 -6.61 -12.29 -2.04
C CYS A 12 -7.87 -12.13 -2.91
N ARG A 13 -7.88 -12.73 -4.10
CA ARG A 13 -9.06 -12.72 -4.98
C ARG A 13 -10.28 -13.32 -4.29
N ALA A 14 -10.14 -14.48 -3.64
CA ALA A 14 -11.24 -15.12 -2.93
C ALA A 14 -11.79 -14.24 -1.79
N ILE A 15 -10.90 -13.62 -1.00
CA ILE A 15 -11.28 -12.70 0.08
C ILE A 15 -12.04 -11.50 -0.48
N LEU A 16 -11.50 -10.85 -1.52
CA LEU A 16 -12.04 -9.61 -2.09
C LEU A 16 -13.34 -9.82 -2.87
N LYS A 17 -13.53 -11.00 -3.48
CA LYS A 17 -14.82 -11.39 -4.08
C LYS A 17 -15.93 -11.51 -3.05
N ASN A 18 -15.60 -12.05 -1.88
CA ASN A 18 -16.57 -12.23 -0.80
C ASN A 18 -16.87 -10.92 -0.07
N ASP A 19 -15.88 -10.05 0.06
CA ASP A 19 -15.97 -8.78 0.78
C ASP A 19 -14.90 -7.83 0.27
N SER A 20 -15.30 -6.83 -0.50
CA SER A 20 -14.43 -5.78 -1.03
C SER A 20 -14.34 -4.56 -0.11
N GLY A 21 -14.97 -4.61 1.07
CA GLY A 21 -14.91 -3.55 2.08
C GLY A 21 -13.70 -3.69 3.01
N GLN A 22 -13.69 -2.87 4.06
CA GLN A 22 -12.59 -2.84 5.04
C GLN A 22 -12.29 -4.21 5.64
N GLY A 23 -13.32 -5.01 5.95
CA GLY A 23 -13.13 -6.36 6.51
C GLY A 23 -12.37 -7.31 5.58
N GLY A 24 -12.56 -7.18 4.27
CA GLY A 24 -11.80 -7.90 3.25
C GLY A 24 -10.35 -7.43 3.19
N LEU A 25 -10.13 -6.12 3.15
CA LEU A 25 -8.80 -5.53 3.13
C LEU A 25 -7.99 -5.90 4.37
N ASP A 26 -8.61 -5.91 5.56
CA ASP A 26 -7.96 -6.33 6.80
C ASP A 26 -7.55 -7.80 6.76
N ARG A 27 -8.37 -8.68 6.17
CA ARG A 27 -8.00 -10.08 5.95
C ARG A 27 -6.85 -10.22 4.97
N VAL A 28 -6.81 -9.43 3.89
CA VAL A 28 -5.66 -9.40 2.97
C VAL A 28 -4.39 -8.93 3.70
N CYS A 29 -4.47 -7.90 4.55
CA CYS A 29 -3.35 -7.48 5.40
C CYS A 29 -2.83 -8.65 6.26
N LYS A 30 -3.71 -9.42 6.91
CA LYS A 30 -3.30 -10.57 7.73
C LYS A 30 -2.60 -11.65 6.90
N ARG A 31 -3.05 -11.90 5.66
CA ARG A 31 -2.36 -12.82 4.74
C ARG A 31 -0.99 -12.28 4.34
N LEU A 32 -0.90 -10.99 4.01
CA LEU A 32 0.34 -10.33 3.63
C LEU A 32 1.36 -10.34 4.78
N GLU A 33 0.97 -10.00 6.02
CA GLU A 33 1.82 -10.11 7.21
C GLU A 33 2.46 -11.50 7.36
N GLY A 34 1.70 -12.56 7.08
CA GLY A 34 2.19 -13.93 7.12
C GLY A 34 3.08 -14.32 5.94
N LEU A 35 3.02 -13.61 4.82
CA LEU A 35 3.87 -13.79 3.65
C LEU A 35 5.20 -13.02 3.81
N LEU A 36 5.14 -11.81 4.38
CA LEU A 36 6.31 -10.96 4.64
C LEU A 36 7.29 -11.56 5.66
N LYS A 37 6.85 -12.55 6.44
CA LYS A 37 7.69 -13.32 7.38
C LYS A 37 8.35 -14.54 6.72
N ASP A 38 8.01 -14.86 5.49
CA ASP A 38 8.63 -15.96 4.76
C ASP A 38 9.93 -15.49 4.08
N GLU A 39 11.06 -15.98 4.57
CA GLU A 39 12.38 -15.58 4.05
C GLU A 39 12.59 -15.95 2.57
N SER A 40 11.93 -17.01 2.09
CA SER A 40 12.06 -17.43 0.69
C SER A 40 11.31 -16.46 -0.22
N PHE A 41 10.09 -16.07 0.15
CA PHE A 41 9.33 -15.03 -0.54
C PHE A 41 10.09 -13.70 -0.56
N VAL A 42 10.61 -13.26 0.60
CA VAL A 42 11.39 -12.02 0.70
C VAL A 42 12.64 -12.09 -0.18
N ARG A 43 13.41 -13.18 -0.12
CA ARG A 43 14.61 -13.35 -0.95
C ARG A 43 14.30 -13.35 -2.45
N GLU A 44 13.22 -14.01 -2.85
CA GLU A 44 12.82 -14.10 -4.27
C GLU A 44 12.48 -12.73 -4.86
N HIS A 45 11.66 -11.95 -4.15
CA HIS A 45 11.16 -10.68 -4.68
C HIS A 45 12.01 -9.49 -4.29
N PHE A 46 12.74 -9.53 -3.18
CA PHE A 46 13.51 -8.41 -2.64
C PHE A 46 14.99 -8.71 -2.43
N GLY A 47 15.51 -9.85 -2.92
CA GLY A 47 16.93 -10.18 -2.85
C GLY A 47 17.86 -9.28 -3.71
N PRO A 48 19.15 -9.65 -3.84
CA PRO A 48 20.12 -8.87 -4.61
C PRO A 48 19.67 -8.56 -6.04
N GLY A 49 19.92 -7.33 -6.50
CA GLY A 49 19.55 -6.86 -7.85
C GLY A 49 18.07 -6.51 -8.02
N LYS A 50 17.26 -6.59 -6.96
CA LYS A 50 15.83 -6.30 -6.97
C LYS A 50 15.55 -4.85 -6.52
N ASP A 51 16.30 -3.88 -7.05
CA ASP A 51 16.39 -2.50 -6.53
C ASP A 51 15.57 -1.46 -7.30
N ALA A 52 14.74 -1.90 -8.27
CA ALA A 52 13.90 -0.98 -9.02
C ALA A 52 12.85 -0.31 -8.10
N PRO A 53 12.58 1.00 -8.27
CA PRO A 53 11.71 1.75 -7.38
C PRO A 53 10.24 1.30 -7.44
N ARG A 54 9.81 0.64 -8.51
CA ARG A 54 8.48 0.04 -8.69
C ARG A 54 8.59 -1.15 -9.63
N ARG A 55 8.02 -2.29 -9.25
CA ARG A 55 7.81 -3.44 -10.14
C ARG A 55 6.45 -4.07 -9.86
N VAL A 56 5.68 -4.29 -10.91
CA VAL A 56 4.47 -5.11 -10.85
C VAL A 56 4.91 -6.57 -10.76
N LEU A 57 4.57 -7.23 -9.66
CA LEU A 57 4.81 -8.66 -9.50
C LEU A 57 3.63 -9.47 -10.02
N TYR A 58 2.42 -8.95 -9.81
CA TYR A 58 1.17 -9.60 -10.19
C TYR A 58 0.10 -8.56 -10.48
N GLU A 59 -0.76 -8.85 -11.45
CA GLU A 59 -2.01 -8.14 -11.71
C GLU A 59 -3.13 -9.19 -11.83
N ASP A 60 -4.18 -9.02 -11.04
CA ASP A 60 -5.28 -9.97 -11.02
C ASP A 60 -6.12 -9.85 -12.29
N PRO A 61 -6.29 -10.92 -13.09
CA PRO A 61 -7.00 -10.84 -14.36
C PRO A 61 -8.51 -10.62 -14.21
N GLU A 62 -9.07 -10.78 -13.01
CA GLU A 62 -10.50 -10.66 -12.77
C GLU A 62 -10.87 -9.38 -12.01
N LEU A 63 -10.17 -9.10 -10.92
CA LEU A 63 -10.44 -7.94 -10.06
C LEU A 63 -9.52 -6.74 -10.37
N GLY A 64 -8.46 -6.94 -11.15
CA GLY A 64 -7.53 -5.88 -11.55
C GLY A 64 -6.58 -5.39 -10.45
N PHE A 65 -6.61 -5.95 -9.24
CA PHE A 65 -5.68 -5.52 -8.19
C PHE A 65 -4.23 -5.86 -8.57
N CYS A 66 -3.30 -5.00 -8.19
CA CYS A 66 -1.87 -5.20 -8.43
C CYS A 66 -1.15 -5.53 -7.12
N VAL A 67 -0.15 -6.41 -7.18
CA VAL A 67 0.87 -6.60 -6.13
C VAL A 67 2.17 -6.02 -6.64
N LEU A 68 2.70 -5.01 -5.94
CA LEU A 68 3.87 -4.27 -6.37
C LEU A 68 4.99 -4.37 -5.36
N ALA A 69 6.20 -4.65 -5.83
CA ALA A 69 7.41 -4.51 -5.03
C ALA A 69 8.05 -3.14 -5.26
N HIS A 70 8.33 -2.46 -4.15
CA HIS A 70 9.04 -1.19 -4.13
C HIS A 70 10.36 -1.33 -3.36
N ALA A 71 11.46 -0.88 -3.96
CA ALA A 71 12.74 -0.71 -3.31
C ALA A 71 13.12 0.77 -3.34
N TYR A 72 13.03 1.43 -2.19
CA TYR A 72 13.31 2.85 -2.07
C TYR A 72 14.70 3.11 -1.49
N LYS A 73 15.36 4.14 -2.03
CA LYS A 73 16.64 4.66 -1.56
C LYS A 73 16.46 6.03 -0.91
N GLY A 74 17.09 6.21 0.24
CA GLY A 74 17.07 7.46 1.01
C GLY A 74 15.72 7.83 1.62
N GLY A 75 15.75 8.90 2.42
CA GLY A 75 14.57 9.44 3.08
C GLY A 75 13.74 10.33 2.15
N THR A 76 12.42 10.15 2.19
CA THR A 76 11.44 11.01 1.52
C THR A 76 10.04 10.71 2.05
N GLY A 77 9.13 11.66 1.86
CA GLY A 77 7.71 11.51 2.18
C GLY A 77 6.86 12.26 1.17
N SER A 78 5.55 12.06 1.25
CA SER A 78 4.58 12.80 0.45
C SER A 78 3.60 13.55 1.35
N GLY A 79 2.88 14.51 0.77
CA GLY A 79 1.72 15.10 1.43
C GLY A 79 0.58 14.09 1.63
N PRO A 80 -0.49 14.50 2.35
CA PRO A 80 -1.70 13.70 2.48
C PRO A 80 -2.28 13.40 1.10
N HIS A 81 -2.65 12.15 0.87
CA HIS A 81 -3.29 11.70 -0.36
C HIS A 81 -4.17 10.49 -0.11
N ASP A 82 -5.10 10.24 -1.02
CA ASP A 82 -5.87 9.01 -1.09
C ASP A 82 -5.57 8.25 -2.39
N HIS A 83 -6.37 7.19 -2.62
CA HIS A 83 -6.28 6.32 -3.78
C HIS A 83 -7.48 6.50 -4.72
N GLY A 84 -8.14 7.65 -4.65
CA GLY A 84 -9.35 7.98 -5.41
C GLY A 84 -10.45 6.93 -5.21
N PRO A 85 -10.96 6.29 -6.28
CA PRO A 85 -11.97 5.25 -6.17
C PRO A 85 -11.41 3.90 -5.69
N SER A 86 -10.09 3.77 -5.57
CA SER A 86 -9.41 2.52 -5.22
C SER A 86 -8.95 2.51 -3.77
N TRP A 87 -8.41 1.36 -3.34
CA TRP A 87 -7.81 1.14 -2.04
C TRP A 87 -6.31 0.85 -2.20
N ALA A 88 -5.57 0.93 -1.09
CA ALA A 88 -4.19 0.46 -1.04
C ALA A 88 -3.89 -0.34 0.24
N ILE A 89 -2.97 -1.29 0.13
CA ILE A 89 -2.39 -1.99 1.26
C ILE A 89 -0.87 -1.80 1.21
N TYR A 90 -0.28 -1.45 2.34
CA TYR A 90 1.17 -1.32 2.49
C TYR A 90 1.66 -2.44 3.41
N GLY A 91 2.61 -3.24 2.94
CA GLY A 91 3.27 -4.29 3.69
C GLY A 91 4.78 -4.05 3.75
N GLN A 92 5.33 -3.86 4.96
CA GLN A 92 6.75 -3.52 5.12
C GLN A 92 7.63 -4.77 5.05
N VAL A 93 8.66 -4.74 4.20
CA VAL A 93 9.62 -5.84 4.03
C VAL A 93 10.93 -5.53 4.75
N GLU A 94 11.52 -4.36 4.49
CA GLU A 94 12.77 -3.90 5.12
C GLU A 94 12.68 -2.42 5.46
N GLY A 95 13.37 -1.99 6.51
CA GLY A 95 13.31 -0.61 6.99
C GLY A 95 11.97 -0.28 7.67
N VAL A 96 11.74 1.00 7.92
CA VAL A 96 10.54 1.50 8.61
C VAL A 96 9.92 2.62 7.79
N THR A 97 8.61 2.57 7.61
CA THR A 97 7.82 3.67 7.03
C THR A 97 6.90 4.22 8.10
N ARG A 98 7.06 5.49 8.44
CA ARG A 98 6.11 6.20 9.29
C ARG A 98 4.88 6.57 8.48
N MET A 99 3.73 6.07 8.90
CA MET A 99 2.43 6.38 8.33
C MET A 99 1.76 7.46 9.15
N THR A 100 1.20 8.49 8.52
CA THR A 100 0.30 9.46 9.15
C THR A 100 -1.07 9.35 8.50
N GLU A 101 -2.10 9.10 9.29
CA GLU A 101 -3.49 9.16 8.85
C GLU A 101 -4.04 10.57 9.02
N TYR A 102 -4.86 11.00 8.08
CA TYR A 102 -5.50 12.32 8.11
C TYR A 102 -7.01 12.18 7.98
N ARG A 103 -7.73 13.10 8.60
CA ARG A 103 -9.15 13.33 8.31
C ARG A 103 -9.27 14.45 7.28
N LYS A 104 -10.22 14.31 6.37
CA LYS A 104 -10.56 15.37 5.42
C LYS A 104 -11.20 16.55 6.16
N VAL A 105 -10.72 17.76 5.87
CA VAL A 105 -11.21 19.03 6.43
C VAL A 105 -11.99 19.81 5.37
N ALA A 106 -11.50 19.82 4.13
CA ALA A 106 -12.18 20.43 2.99
C ALA A 106 -11.92 19.63 1.72
N GLU A 107 -12.92 19.54 0.85
CA GLU A 107 -12.75 19.00 -0.50
C GLU A 107 -11.91 19.96 -1.37
N PRO A 108 -11.17 19.43 -2.36
CA PRO A 108 -10.58 20.27 -3.40
C PRO A 108 -11.68 21.06 -4.14
N SER A 109 -11.42 22.33 -4.45
CA SER A 109 -12.36 23.21 -5.16
C SER A 109 -11.62 24.25 -5.98
N ASP A 110 -12.13 24.58 -7.17
CA ASP A 110 -11.63 25.65 -8.05
C ASP A 110 -10.13 25.54 -8.36
N GLY A 111 -9.64 24.31 -8.59
CA GLY A 111 -8.23 24.03 -8.86
C GLY A 111 -7.31 24.13 -7.64
N ARG A 112 -7.86 24.35 -6.44
CA ARG A 112 -7.10 24.34 -5.18
C ARG A 112 -7.14 22.95 -4.53
N PRO A 113 -6.04 22.49 -3.90
CA PRO A 113 -6.03 21.26 -3.13
C PRO A 113 -7.07 21.28 -1.99
N GLY A 114 -7.57 20.10 -1.63
CA GLY A 114 -8.34 19.91 -0.41
C GLY A 114 -7.46 20.10 0.83
N LYS A 115 -8.09 20.17 2.00
CA LYS A 115 -7.40 20.32 3.30
C LYS A 115 -7.53 19.05 4.13
N ALA A 116 -6.47 18.67 4.81
CA ALA A 116 -6.42 17.48 5.66
C ALA A 116 -5.75 17.77 7.01
N ALA A 117 -6.31 17.25 8.11
CA ALA A 117 -5.74 17.38 9.44
C ALA A 117 -5.23 16.02 9.94
N PRO A 118 -4.01 15.95 10.53
CA PRO A 118 -3.47 14.70 11.03
C PRO A 118 -4.33 14.15 12.16
N VAL A 119 -4.52 12.83 12.18
CA VAL A 119 -5.29 12.12 13.20
C VAL A 119 -4.34 11.34 14.10
N LYS A 120 -3.45 10.55 13.51
CA LYS A 120 -2.44 9.77 14.22
C LYS A 120 -1.28 9.43 13.29
N SER A 121 -0.15 9.10 13.90
CA SER A 121 1.01 8.56 13.19
C SER A 121 1.53 7.33 13.90
N TYR A 122 2.03 6.37 13.12
CA TYR A 122 2.59 5.12 13.62
C TYR A 122 3.63 4.59 12.63
N ASP A 123 4.49 3.71 13.12
CA ASP A 123 5.58 3.16 12.33
C ASP A 123 5.17 1.77 11.81
N LEU A 124 5.31 1.58 10.51
CA LEU A 124 5.17 0.28 9.86
C LEU A 124 6.54 -0.39 9.81
N ALA A 125 6.76 -1.36 10.70
CA ALA A 125 7.99 -2.14 10.81
C ALA A 125 7.93 -3.42 9.96
N PRO A 126 9.07 -4.07 9.65
CA PRO A 126 9.10 -5.30 8.85
C PRO A 126 8.10 -6.37 9.31
N GLY A 127 7.36 -6.94 8.37
CA GLY A 127 6.32 -7.94 8.62
C GLY A 127 4.95 -7.38 9.01
N MET A 128 4.79 -6.05 9.13
CA MET A 128 3.50 -5.40 9.35
C MET A 128 2.82 -5.02 8.03
N ALA A 129 1.48 -5.03 8.02
CA ALA A 129 0.69 -4.49 6.92
C ALA A 129 -0.45 -3.60 7.41
N VAL A 130 -0.86 -2.63 6.58
CA VAL A 130 -2.01 -1.76 6.84
C VAL A 130 -2.77 -1.45 5.56
N ALA A 131 -4.10 -1.39 5.66
CA ALA A 131 -5.00 -1.07 4.56
C ALA A 131 -5.53 0.35 4.67
N TYR A 132 -5.74 0.97 3.51
CA TYR A 132 -6.46 2.23 3.34
C TYR A 132 -7.56 2.01 2.31
N ALA A 133 -8.81 2.08 2.76
CA ALA A 133 -10.00 2.01 1.92
C ALA A 133 -10.14 3.27 1.03
N PRO A 134 -11.03 3.26 0.03
CA PRO A 134 -11.25 4.43 -0.83
C PRO A 134 -11.53 5.71 -0.03
N GLY A 135 -10.84 6.79 -0.42
CA GLY A 135 -10.95 8.11 0.24
C GLY A 135 -10.22 8.26 1.58
N GLN A 136 -9.54 7.23 2.09
CA GLN A 136 -8.77 7.36 3.34
C GLN A 136 -7.43 8.06 3.11
N LEU A 137 -7.31 9.28 3.65
CA LEU A 137 -6.12 10.11 3.50
C LEU A 137 -4.99 9.66 4.42
N HIS A 138 -3.79 9.53 3.84
CA HIS A 138 -2.58 9.23 4.58
C HIS A 138 -1.33 9.78 3.91
N SER A 139 -0.20 9.72 4.62
CA SER A 139 1.13 9.95 4.07
C SER A 139 2.14 8.94 4.60
N PRO A 140 2.92 8.29 3.73
CA PRO A 140 4.11 7.55 4.10
C PRO A 140 5.32 8.50 4.13
N HIS A 141 6.13 8.37 5.17
CA HIS A 141 7.43 9.00 5.28
C HIS A 141 8.47 7.96 5.70
N ARG A 142 9.62 7.97 5.04
CA ARG A 142 10.77 7.13 5.38
C ARG A 142 11.97 8.01 5.61
N GLU A 143 12.76 7.68 6.63
CA GLU A 143 14.01 8.38 6.94
C GLU A 143 15.22 7.81 6.18
N LYS A 144 15.10 6.54 5.75
CA LYS A 144 16.18 5.75 5.13
C LYS A 144 15.62 4.88 4.02
N ASP A 145 16.50 4.07 3.42
CA ASP A 145 16.12 2.97 2.54
C ASP A 145 15.01 2.11 3.15
N ALA A 146 14.05 1.72 2.32
CA ALA A 146 12.94 0.88 2.72
C ALA A 146 12.49 0.01 1.55
N ARG A 147 12.10 -1.24 1.83
CA ARG A 147 11.44 -2.13 0.87
C ARG A 147 10.03 -2.44 1.35
N LEU A 148 9.07 -2.41 0.44
CA LEU A 148 7.67 -2.71 0.76
C LEU A 148 6.95 -3.39 -0.39
N ILE A 149 5.95 -4.17 -0.04
CA ILE A 149 4.85 -4.51 -0.93
C ILE A 149 3.82 -3.39 -0.85
N ARG A 150 3.38 -2.89 -2.00
CA ARG A 150 2.17 -2.08 -2.10
C ARG A 150 1.17 -2.84 -2.94
N MET A 151 -0.02 -3.08 -2.40
CA MET A 151 -1.13 -3.56 -3.20
C MET A 151 -2.05 -2.40 -3.52
N GLU A 152 -2.57 -2.38 -4.74
CA GLU A 152 -3.49 -1.36 -5.23
C GLU A 152 -4.71 -2.07 -5.81
N GLY A 153 -5.92 -1.59 -5.54
CA GLY A 153 -7.14 -2.21 -6.08
C GLY A 153 -7.28 -2.13 -7.61
N MET A 154 -6.43 -1.33 -8.25
CA MET A 154 -6.21 -1.27 -9.69
C MET A 154 -4.82 -0.68 -9.96
N ASN A 155 -4.31 -0.78 -11.19
CA ASN A 155 -3.06 -0.10 -11.53
C ASN A 155 -3.21 1.44 -11.48
N MET A 156 -2.59 2.05 -10.47
CA MET A 156 -2.77 3.48 -10.18
C MET A 156 -1.96 4.42 -11.09
N GLU A 157 -1.16 3.92 -12.03
CA GLU A 157 -0.32 4.77 -12.91
C GLU A 157 -1.13 5.75 -13.77
N ARG A 158 -2.39 5.41 -14.08
CA ARG A 158 -3.27 6.20 -14.94
C ARG A 158 -4.47 6.81 -14.21
N VAL A 159 -4.53 6.65 -12.89
CA VAL A 159 -5.67 7.10 -12.09
C VAL A 159 -5.42 8.52 -11.62
N LYS A 160 -6.25 9.45 -12.09
CA LYS A 160 -6.29 10.82 -11.57
C LYS A 160 -6.78 10.79 -10.12
N ARG A 161 -6.08 11.50 -9.26
CA ARG A 161 -6.39 11.62 -7.84
C ARG A 161 -6.44 13.09 -7.46
N ASP A 162 -7.22 13.37 -6.43
CA ASP A 162 -7.30 14.69 -5.85
C ASP A 162 -6.03 15.01 -5.07
N ALA A 163 -5.68 16.30 -5.05
CA ALA A 163 -4.57 16.80 -4.25
C ALA A 163 -5.08 17.29 -2.90
N TYR A 164 -4.34 16.98 -1.84
CA TYR A 164 -4.59 17.51 -0.50
C TYR A 164 -3.32 18.11 0.08
N GLU A 165 -3.49 19.13 0.90
CA GLU A 165 -2.43 19.70 1.73
C GLU A 165 -2.85 19.73 3.19
N VAL A 166 -1.87 19.86 4.07
CA VAL A 166 -2.13 19.95 5.51
C VAL A 166 -2.90 21.26 5.79
N ALA A 167 -3.95 21.15 6.60
CA ALA A 167 -4.78 22.27 7.04
C ALA A 167 -4.00 23.23 7.96
#